data_AF-A0A8X8H2N9-F1
#
_entry.id   AF-A0A8X8H2N9-F1
#
_cell.length_a   1.000
_cell.length_b   1.000
_cell.length_c   1.000
_cell.angle_alpha   90.00
_cell.angle_beta   90.00
_cell.angle_gamma   90.00
#
_symmetry.space_group_name_H-M   'P 1'
#
loop_
_entity.id
_entity.type
_entity.pdbx_description
1 polymer ?
#
loop_
_entity_poly.entity_id
_entity_poly.type
_entity_poly.pdbx_seq_one_letter_code
_entity_poly.pdbx_strand_id
1 'polypeptide(L)'
;MLIRGKDGLWLAIPLPAAGITGLGRQRITPWRWEQRTGMRLRFVYRRNGPSLLVVDDVPLNSRGLAAAKGGRRRRDGILTGAQTVPEFLRLRQVKMPKKLDLDRLAREATARLPGAILGAWKG
;
A
#
# COMPACT_ATOMS: atom_id res chain seq x y z
N MET A 1 12.92 -11.45 10.32
CA MET A 1 13.33 -10.60 9.18
C MET A 1 12.66 -9.24 9.33
N LEU A 2 13.41 -8.14 9.27
CA LEU A 2 12.86 -6.78 9.31
C LEU A 2 12.53 -6.36 7.87
N ILE A 3 11.25 -6.34 7.50
CA ILE A 3 10.84 -5.79 6.21
C ILE A 3 10.96 -4.27 6.32
N ARG A 4 11.98 -3.70 5.67
CA ARG A 4 12.27 -2.26 5.67
C ARG A 4 11.58 -1.58 4.48
N GLY A 5 10.75 -0.58 4.76
CA GLY A 5 10.49 0.49 3.79
C GLY A 5 11.71 1.41 3.73
N LYS A 6 11.99 2.02 2.58
CA LYS A 6 13.21 2.81 2.34
C LYS A 6 13.31 4.05 3.25
N ASP A 7 12.17 4.56 3.74
CA ASP A 7 12.06 5.92 4.34
C ASP A 7 11.50 5.93 5.79
N GLY A 8 11.58 4.84 6.55
CA GLY A 8 11.29 4.83 8.01
C GLY A 8 9.95 4.20 8.45
N LEU A 9 9.66 4.37 9.75
CA LEU A 9 8.77 3.61 10.68
C LEU A 9 7.32 3.27 10.24
N TRP A 10 6.90 3.68 9.04
CA TRP A 10 5.52 3.60 8.57
C TRP A 10 5.45 3.06 7.13
N LEU A 11 4.65 2.02 6.92
CA LEU A 11 4.33 1.52 5.59
C LEU A 11 3.07 2.23 5.08
N ALA A 12 3.21 3.00 4.01
CA ALA A 12 2.07 3.57 3.28
C ALA A 12 1.65 2.60 2.17
N ILE A 13 0.47 2.01 2.30
CA ILE A 13 -0.12 1.14 1.28
C ILE A 13 -1.13 1.99 0.49
N PRO A 14 -0.99 2.12 -0.84
CA PRO A 14 -1.96 2.83 -1.64
C PRO A 14 -3.32 2.12 -1.63
N LEU A 15 -4.38 2.91 -1.55
CA LEU A 15 -5.76 2.49 -1.77
C LEU A 15 -6.15 2.72 -3.24
N PRO A 16 -7.27 2.14 -3.73
CA PRO A 16 -7.65 2.25 -5.14
C PRO A 16 -7.70 3.69 -5.66
N ALA A 17 -8.18 4.63 -4.85
CA ALA A 17 -8.32 6.04 -5.21
C ALA A 17 -6.97 6.75 -5.48
N ALA A 18 -5.87 6.24 -4.91
CA ALA A 18 -4.53 6.77 -5.14
C ALA A 18 -3.99 6.45 -6.52
N GLY A 19 -4.53 5.39 -7.14
CA GLY A 19 -3.96 4.80 -8.32
C GLY A 19 -2.61 4.12 -8.03
N ILE A 20 -2.09 3.48 -9.06
CA ILE A 20 -0.96 2.54 -8.94
C ILE A 20 0.40 3.18 -9.17
N THR A 21 0.45 4.37 -9.77
CA THR A 21 1.68 4.91 -10.36
C THR A 21 1.86 6.40 -10.06
N GLY A 22 3.06 6.78 -9.58
CA GLY A 22 3.47 8.16 -9.40
C GLY A 22 4.05 8.80 -10.66
N LEU A 23 4.55 10.04 -10.55
CA LEU A 23 5.26 10.73 -11.64
C LEU A 23 6.41 9.86 -12.19
N GLY A 24 6.53 9.80 -13.52
CA GLY A 24 7.61 9.06 -14.20
C GLY A 24 7.52 7.54 -14.07
N ARG A 25 6.31 6.97 -13.95
CA ARG A 25 6.07 5.52 -13.77
C ARG A 25 6.65 4.90 -12.49
N GLN A 26 7.02 5.74 -11.52
CA GLN A 26 7.63 5.27 -10.28
C GLN A 26 6.57 4.80 -9.29
N ARG A 27 6.98 3.98 -8.31
CA ARG A 27 6.09 3.51 -7.23
C ARG A 27 5.42 4.71 -6.57
N ILE A 28 4.10 4.63 -6.44
CA ILE A 28 3.32 5.66 -5.75
C ILE A 28 3.68 5.66 -4.24
N THR A 29 3.99 6.83 -3.71
CA THR A 29 4.17 7.10 -2.28
C THR A 29 3.35 8.34 -1.93
N PRO A 30 3.03 8.58 -0.64
CA PRO A 30 2.28 9.78 -0.25
C PRO A 30 2.88 11.07 -0.81
N TRP A 31 4.19 11.27 -0.62
CA TRP A 31 4.91 12.43 -1.16
C TRP A 31 4.78 12.56 -2.68
N ARG A 32 4.97 11.47 -3.42
CA ARG A 32 4.86 11.48 -4.89
C ARG A 32 3.43 11.68 -5.37
N TRP A 33 2.45 11.23 -4.60
CA TRP A 33 1.05 11.45 -4.90
C TRP A 33 0.71 12.93 -4.75
N GLU A 34 1.17 13.59 -3.69
CA GLU A 34 1.01 15.04 -3.50
C GLU A 34 1.71 15.83 -4.62
N GLN A 35 2.93 15.45 -4.99
CA GLN A 35 3.63 16.06 -6.13
C GLN A 35 2.90 15.87 -7.46
N ARG A 36 2.32 14.69 -7.70
CA ARG A 36 1.60 14.36 -8.95
C ARG A 36 0.27 15.09 -9.05
N THR A 37 -0.46 15.21 -7.94
CA THR A 37 -1.83 15.74 -7.93
C THR A 37 -1.89 17.22 -7.56
N GLY A 38 -0.86 17.76 -6.90
CA GLY A 38 -0.87 19.09 -6.32
C GLY A 38 -1.78 19.22 -5.08
N MET A 39 -2.34 18.11 -4.58
CA MET A 39 -3.22 18.08 -3.42
C MET A 39 -2.45 17.61 -2.18
N ARG A 40 -2.82 18.12 -1.00
CA ARG A 40 -2.17 17.73 0.26
C ARG A 40 -2.97 16.65 0.96
N LEU A 41 -2.27 15.65 1.48
CA LEU A 41 -2.86 14.59 2.28
C LEU A 41 -2.94 15.04 3.75
N ARG A 42 -4.10 14.79 4.36
CA ARG A 42 -4.32 14.94 5.80
C ARG A 42 -4.23 13.59 6.48
N PHE A 43 -3.58 13.57 7.64
CA PHE A 43 -3.52 12.38 8.47
C PHE A 43 -4.76 12.25 9.35
N VAL A 44 -5.38 11.07 9.34
CA VAL A 44 -6.53 10.74 10.19
C VAL A 44 -6.18 9.53 11.04
N TYR A 45 -6.14 9.77 12.35
CA TYR A 45 -6.03 8.70 13.33
C TYR A 45 -7.38 7.98 13.48
N ARG A 46 -7.33 6.65 13.57
CA ARG A 46 -8.49 5.80 13.85
C ARG A 46 -8.21 5.01 15.11
N ARG A 47 -9.13 5.10 16.09
CA ARG A 47 -9.03 4.38 17.37
C ARG A 47 -9.05 2.86 17.15
N ASN A 48 -9.94 2.39 16.27
CA ASN A 48 -10.10 0.98 15.93
C ASN A 48 -9.72 0.77 14.46
N GLY A 49 -8.44 0.53 14.21
CA GLY A 49 -7.92 0.19 12.89
C GLY A 49 -6.69 1.00 12.47
N PRO A 50 -6.16 0.69 11.28
CA PRO A 50 -5.01 1.41 10.73
C PRO A 50 -5.34 2.87 10.41
N SER A 51 -4.36 3.75 10.60
CA SER A 51 -4.51 5.18 10.32
C SER A 51 -4.54 5.45 8.82
N LEU A 52 -5.18 6.55 8.42
CA LEU A 52 -5.40 6.89 7.01
C LEU A 52 -4.67 8.18 6.63
N LEU A 53 -4.27 8.25 5.36
CA LEU A 53 -3.97 9.51 4.68
C LEU A 53 -5.12 9.77 3.72
N VAL A 54 -5.80 10.89 3.91
CA VAL A 54 -7.00 11.27 3.17
C VAL A 54 -6.76 12.58 2.45
N VAL A 55 -7.49 12.81 1.37
CA VAL A 55 -7.61 14.14 0.76
C VAL A 55 -9.06 14.62 0.94
N ASP A 56 -9.23 15.90 1.22
CA ASP A 56 -10.55 16.51 1.43
C ASP A 56 -10.99 17.33 0.22
N ASP A 57 -12.30 17.50 0.09
CA ASP A 57 -12.93 18.38 -0.89
C ASP A 57 -12.57 18.05 -2.35
N VAL A 58 -12.49 16.75 -2.67
CA VAL A 58 -12.16 16.27 -4.02
C VAL A 58 -13.30 15.49 -4.65
N PRO A 59 -13.51 15.60 -5.98
CA PRO A 59 -14.35 14.69 -6.72
C PRO A 59 -13.55 13.44 -7.12
N LEU A 60 -14.24 12.32 -7.28
CA LEU A 60 -13.69 11.18 -8.02
C LEU A 60 -13.89 11.39 -9.51
N ASN A 61 -12.88 11.05 -10.30
CA ASN A 61 -13.05 10.95 -11.75
C ASN A 61 -13.77 9.65 -12.13
N SER A 62 -14.08 9.49 -13.42
CA SER A 62 -14.72 8.28 -13.96
C SER A 62 -13.92 6.99 -13.74
N ARG A 63 -12.64 7.08 -13.37
CA ARG A 63 -11.76 5.95 -13.03
C ARG A 63 -11.70 5.68 -11.53
N GLY A 64 -12.48 6.38 -10.72
CA GLY A 64 -12.50 6.26 -9.26
C GLY A 64 -11.25 6.82 -8.57
N LEU A 65 -10.50 7.70 -9.22
CA LEU A 65 -9.32 8.36 -8.64
C LEU A 65 -9.67 9.75 -8.13
N ALA A 66 -9.06 10.16 -7.02
CA ALA A 66 -9.14 11.56 -6.59
C ALA A 66 -8.39 12.45 -7.59
N ALA A 67 -9.10 13.47 -8.10
CA ALA A 67 -8.59 14.34 -9.14
C ALA A 67 -8.57 15.80 -8.68
N ALA A 68 -7.48 16.50 -9.01
CA ALA A 68 -7.38 17.94 -8.80
C ALA A 68 -8.06 18.69 -9.96
N LYS A 69 -9.05 19.56 -9.63
CA LYS A 69 -9.89 20.38 -10.54
C LYS A 69 -10.82 19.59 -11.48
N GLY A 70 -12.00 20.08 -11.90
CA GLY A 70 -12.64 21.39 -11.70
C GLY A 70 -14.16 21.27 -11.70
N GLY A 71 -14.75 21.31 -10.52
CA GLY A 71 -16.19 21.43 -10.31
C GLY A 71 -16.56 22.84 -9.85
N ARG A 72 -17.83 23.21 -10.00
CA ARG A 72 -18.36 24.45 -9.40
C ARG A 72 -18.29 24.32 -7.88
N ARG A 73 -17.84 25.35 -7.18
CA ARG A 73 -18.03 25.43 -5.73
C ARG A 73 -19.43 25.91 -5.41
N ARG A 74 -20.04 25.31 -4.40
CA ARG A 74 -21.33 25.75 -3.86
C ARG A 74 -21.13 27.02 -3.03
N ARG A 75 -22.24 27.63 -2.59
CA ARG A 75 -22.22 28.87 -1.79
C ARG A 75 -21.47 28.75 -0.46
N ASP A 76 -21.36 27.53 0.08
CA ASP A 76 -20.63 27.18 1.31
C ASP A 76 -19.11 26.98 1.09
N GLY A 77 -18.61 27.17 -0.14
CA GLY A 77 -17.20 27.00 -0.48
C GLY A 77 -16.78 25.56 -0.77
N ILE A 78 -17.68 24.57 -0.59
CA ILE A 78 -17.43 23.15 -0.83
C ILE A 78 -17.54 22.85 -2.33
N LEU A 79 -16.68 21.98 -2.86
CA LEU A 79 -16.75 21.55 -4.25
C LEU A 79 -18.03 20.73 -4.51
N THR A 80 -18.68 20.94 -5.65
CA THR A 80 -19.83 20.10 -6.03
C THR A 80 -19.34 18.67 -6.28
N GLY A 81 -19.89 17.69 -5.55
CA GLY A 81 -19.40 16.32 -5.56
C GLY A 81 -18.17 16.07 -4.68
N ALA A 82 -17.85 17.00 -3.76
CA ALA A 82 -16.79 16.86 -2.78
C ALA A 82 -16.98 15.64 -1.87
N GLN A 83 -15.89 14.93 -1.64
CA GLN A 83 -15.80 13.88 -0.64
C GLN A 83 -14.41 13.84 -0.01
N THR A 84 -14.33 13.32 1.22
CA THR A 84 -13.06 12.94 1.85
C THR A 84 -12.69 11.55 1.38
N VAL A 85 -11.62 11.45 0.60
CA VAL A 85 -11.20 10.21 -0.05
C VAL A 85 -9.97 9.65 0.63
N PRO A 86 -10.00 8.40 1.11
CA PRO A 86 -8.82 7.76 1.66
C PRO A 86 -7.89 7.29 0.53
N GLU A 87 -6.68 7.82 0.53
CA GLU A 87 -5.68 7.57 -0.51
C GLU A 87 -4.67 6.50 -0.09
N PHE A 88 -4.29 6.49 1.19
CA PHE A 88 -3.34 5.51 1.72
C PHE A 88 -3.74 4.99 3.09
N LEU A 89 -3.42 3.73 3.32
CA LEU A 89 -3.38 3.11 4.63
C LEU A 89 -1.98 3.28 5.23
N ARG A 90 -1.86 3.88 6.42
CA ARG A 90 -0.61 4.02 7.15
C ARG A 90 -0.52 2.96 8.24
N LEU A 91 0.37 2.00 8.06
CA LEU A 91 0.64 0.93 9.02
C LEU A 91 1.91 1.21 9.80
N ARG A 92 1.88 0.97 11.11
CA ARG A 92 3.08 0.96 11.95
C ARG A 92 3.95 -0.22 11.52
N GLN A 93 5.20 0.04 11.17
CA GLN A 93 6.13 -1.02 10.76
C GLN A 93 6.39 -1.97 11.93
N VAL A 94 6.10 -3.25 11.75
CA VAL A 94 6.30 -4.29 12.77
C VAL A 94 7.17 -5.42 12.23
N LYS A 95 7.96 -6.04 13.12
CA LYS A 95 8.74 -7.24 12.80
C LYS A 95 7.76 -8.41 12.69
N MET A 96 7.39 -8.80 11.48
CA MET A 96 6.57 -9.99 11.27
C MET A 96 7.42 -11.27 11.26
N PRO A 97 6.93 -12.38 11.83
CA PRO A 97 7.56 -13.68 11.62
C PRO A 97 7.51 -14.02 10.12
N LYS A 98 8.62 -14.54 9.59
CA LYS A 98 8.72 -14.92 8.17
C LYS A 98 7.76 -16.10 7.97
N LYS A 99 6.77 -15.96 7.07
CA LYS A 99 5.77 -17.02 6.81
C LYS A 99 6.38 -18.27 6.17
N LEU A 100 7.58 -18.15 5.58
CA LEU A 100 8.31 -19.23 4.92
C LEU A 100 9.67 -19.43 5.60
N ASP A 101 9.78 -20.53 6.35
CA ASP A 101 11.04 -21.00 6.93
C ASP A 101 11.75 -21.91 5.91
N LEU A 102 12.58 -21.29 5.08
CA LEU A 102 13.36 -21.97 4.04
C LEU A 102 14.39 -22.93 4.64
N ASP A 103 14.92 -22.63 5.83
CA ASP A 103 15.96 -23.45 6.46
C ASP A 103 15.37 -24.74 7.00
N ARG A 104 14.14 -24.67 7.53
CA ARG A 104 13.38 -25.86 7.88
C ARG A 104 13.02 -26.69 6.63
N LEU A 105 12.50 -26.06 5.58
CA LEU A 105 12.14 -26.76 4.35
C LEU A 105 13.36 -27.40 3.66
N ALA A 106 14.51 -26.73 3.65
CA ALA A 106 15.75 -27.26 3.11
C ALA A 106 16.20 -28.51 3.89
N ARG A 107 16.18 -28.46 5.23
CA ARG A 107 16.51 -29.63 6.07
C ARG A 107 15.56 -30.80 5.83
N GLU A 108 14.26 -30.55 5.75
CA GLU A 108 13.26 -31.58 5.45
C GLU A 108 13.48 -32.20 4.06
N ALA A 109 13.83 -31.39 3.05
CA ALA A 109 14.14 -31.87 1.71
C ALA A 109 15.43 -32.72 1.70
N THR A 110 16.49 -32.25 2.36
CA THR A 110 17.76 -32.99 2.48
C THR A 110 17.57 -34.32 3.21
N ALA A 111 16.77 -34.34 4.28
CA ALA A 111 16.48 -35.57 5.02
C ALA A 111 15.72 -36.62 4.19
N ARG A 112 14.97 -36.20 3.16
CA ARG A 112 14.24 -37.09 2.24
C ARG A 112 15.11 -37.63 1.09
N LEU A 113 16.27 -37.03 0.82
CA LEU A 113 17.16 -37.43 -0.29
C LEU A 113 17.58 -38.91 -0.25
N PRO A 114 18.01 -39.49 0.89
CA PRO A 114 18.45 -40.90 0.91
C PRO A 114 17.34 -41.87 0.51
N GLY A 115 16.11 -41.65 1.00
CA GLY A 115 14.95 -42.48 0.64
C GLY A 115 14.54 -42.33 -0.82
N ALA A 116 14.63 -41.13 -1.37
CA ALA A 116 14.35 -40.87 -2.79
C ALA A 116 15.38 -41.53 -3.72
N ILE A 117 16.67 -41.51 -3.37
CA ILE A 117 17.75 -42.17 -4.11
C ILE A 117 17.52 -43.69 -4.12
N LEU A 118 17.28 -44.29 -2.94
CA LEU A 118 17.05 -45.73 -2.84
C LEU A 118 15.79 -46.19 -3.59
N GLY A 119 14.73 -45.37 -3.61
CA GLY A 119 13.52 -45.64 -4.38
C GLY A 119 13.74 -45.60 -5.89
N ALA A 120 14.59 -44.70 -6.37
CA ALA A 120 14.93 -44.58 -7.80
C ALA A 120 15.89 -45.68 -8.30
N TRP A 121 16.66 -46.30 -7.41
CA TRP A 121 17.63 -47.35 -7.75
C TRP A 121 17.02 -48.76 -7.82
N LYS A 122 15.77 -48.93 -7.39
CA LYS A 122 15.04 -50.22 -7.49
C LYS A 122 14.20 -50.33 -8.78
N GLY A 123 14.56 -49.59 -9.83
CA GLY A 123 14.01 -49.69 -11.19
C GLY A 123 14.98 -50.39 -12.12
#